data_AF-A0A8I1ZVL7-F1
#
_entry.id   AF-A0A8I1ZVL7-F1
#
_cell.length_a   1.000
_cell.length_b   1.000
_cell.length_c   1.000
_cell.angle_alpha   90.00
_cell.angle_beta   90.00
_cell.angle_gamma   90.00
#
_symmetry.space_group_name_H-M   'P 1'
#
loop_
_entity.id
_entity.type
_entity.pdbx_description
1 polymer ?
#
loop_
_entity_poly.entity_id
_entity_poly.type
_entity_poly.pdbx_seq_one_letter_code
_entity_poly.pdbx_strand_id
1 'polypeptide(L)' 'MPAKSKVQRRLMSMAKYAPEKVNRKNKDVLGMTGKQLSDFASTPEKGLPKKKGKK' A
#
# COMPACT_ATOMS: atom_id res chain seq x y z
N MET A 1 -8.44 1.59 -6.53
CA MET A 1 -7.66 0.47 -7.12
C MET A 1 -7.21 -0.45 -5.99
N PRO A 2 -7.34 -1.79 -6.09
CA PRO A 2 -6.98 -2.71 -5.00
C PRO A 2 -5.48 -3.03 -4.96
N ALA A 3 -4.98 -3.39 -3.77
CA ALA A 3 -3.61 -3.84 -3.57
C ALA A 3 -3.38 -5.23 -4.22
N LYS A 4 -2.17 -5.48 -4.73
CA LYS A 4 -1.79 -6.77 -5.33
C LYS A 4 -0.97 -7.67 -4.39
N SER A 5 -0.59 -7.15 -3.23
CA SER A 5 0.12 -7.91 -2.20
C SER A 5 -0.12 -7.33 -0.81
N LYS A 6 0.10 -8.15 0.23
CA LYS A 6 0.02 -7.71 1.64
C LYS A 6 1.01 -6.59 1.94
N VAL A 7 2.23 -6.66 1.38
CA VAL A 7 3.24 -5.60 1.53
C VAL A 7 2.77 -4.28 0.91
N GLN A 8 2.17 -4.33 -0.29
CA GLN A 8 1.64 -3.13 -0.93
C GLN A 8 0.49 -2.53 -0.11
N ARG A 9 -0.46 -3.34 0.35
CA ARG A 9 -1.56 -2.91 1.22
C ARG A 9 -1.02 -2.18 2.46
N ARG A 10 -0.05 -2.78 3.14
CA ARG A 10 0.56 -2.23 4.36
C ARG A 10 1.29 -0.92 4.10
N LEU A 11 2.04 -0.83 2.99
CA LEU A 11 2.71 0.40 2.58
C LEU A 11 1.72 1.53 2.32
N MET A 12 0.62 1.26 1.61
CA MET A 12 -0.40 2.28 1.32
C MET A 12 -1.17 2.70 2.58
N SER A 13 -1.42 1.77 3.49
CA SER A 13 -2.00 2.07 4.80
C SER A 13 -1.06 2.96 5.63
N MET A 14 0.25 2.68 5.64
CA MET A 14 1.25 3.55 6.27
C MET A 14 1.26 4.94 5.63
N ALA A 15 1.26 5.02 4.30
CA ALA A 15 1.21 6.30 3.60
C ALA A 15 -0.04 7.13 3.93
N LYS A 16 -1.19 6.46 4.17
CA LYS A 16 -2.45 7.12 4.51
C LYS A 16 -2.50 7.64 5.94
N TYR A 17 -2.07 6.82 6.91
CA TYR A 17 -2.29 7.09 8.34
C TYR A 17 -1.03 7.45 9.13
N ALA A 18 0.15 7.13 8.60
CA ALA A 18 1.44 7.37 9.24
C ALA A 18 2.54 7.65 8.18
N PRO A 19 2.41 8.71 7.37
CA PRO A 19 3.30 8.99 6.24
C PRO A 19 4.78 9.13 6.66
N GLU A 20 5.06 9.58 7.88
CA GLU A 20 6.42 9.71 8.43
C GLU A 20 7.14 8.36 8.59
N LYS A 21 6.38 7.27 8.74
CA LYS A 21 6.92 5.90 8.86
C LYS A 21 7.18 5.26 7.49
N VAL A 22 6.85 5.94 6.38
CA VAL A 22 7.13 5.45 5.04
C VAL A 22 8.63 5.53 4.79
N ASN A 23 9.24 4.38 4.47
CA ASN A 23 10.65 4.30 4.15
C ASN A 23 10.99 5.23 2.97
N ARG A 24 12.15 5.90 3.04
CA ARG A 24 12.69 6.77 1.98
C ARG A 24 12.61 6.13 0.58
N LYS A 25 12.86 4.83 0.47
CA LYS A 25 12.81 4.08 -0.81
C LYS A 25 11.42 3.97 -1.45
N ASN A 26 10.35 4.25 -0.69
CA ASN A 26 8.97 4.13 -1.13
C ASN A 26 8.24 5.47 -1.08
N LYS A 27 8.94 6.62 -0.98
CA LYS A 27 8.30 7.93 -0.82
C LYS A 27 7.37 8.32 -1.96
N ASP A 28 7.53 7.73 -3.14
CA ASP A 28 6.67 7.98 -4.30
C ASP A 28 5.18 7.73 -3.99
N VAL A 29 4.87 6.81 -3.05
CA VAL A 29 3.49 6.55 -2.65
C VAL A 29 2.84 7.71 -1.89
N LEU A 30 3.63 8.63 -1.33
CA LEU A 30 3.13 9.83 -0.65
C LEU A 30 2.54 10.85 -1.63
N GLY A 31 2.90 10.78 -2.92
CA GLY A 31 2.30 11.61 -3.97
C GLY A 31 0.91 11.13 -4.40
N MET A 32 0.44 9.97 -3.91
CA MET A 32 -0.88 9.46 -4.26
C MET A 32 -1.97 10.20 -3.49
N THR A 33 -3.15 10.34 -4.11
CA THR A 33 -4.28 10.96 -3.44
C THR A 33 -4.75 10.13 -2.24
N GLY A 34 -5.25 10.80 -1.21
CA GLY A 34 -5.76 10.13 -0.02
C GLY A 34 -6.88 9.12 -0.30
N LYS A 35 -7.64 9.28 -1.39
CA LYS A 35 -8.65 8.32 -1.84
C LYS A 35 -8.00 7.06 -2.43
N GLN A 36 -7.01 7.22 -3.30
CA GLN A 36 -6.29 6.07 -3.85
C GLN A 36 -5.64 5.25 -2.73
N LEU A 37 -4.95 5.90 -1.79
CA LEU A 37 -4.34 5.23 -0.64
C LEU A 37 -5.37 4.46 0.20
N SER A 38 -6.56 5.04 0.40
CA SER A 38 -7.67 4.40 1.10
C SER A 38 -8.18 3.15 0.37
N ASP A 39 -8.35 3.22 -0.95
CA ASP A 39 -8.77 2.07 -1.77
C ASP A 39 -7.77 0.90 -1.64
N PHE A 40 -6.46 1.19 -1.65
CA PHE A 40 -5.41 0.18 -1.48
C PHE A 40 -5.39 -0.40 -0.06
N ALA A 41 -5.51 0.45 0.97
CA ALA A 41 -5.50 0.02 2.37
C ALA A 41 -6.72 -0.84 2.73
N SER A 42 -7.86 -0.57 2.10
CA SER A 42 -9.13 -1.28 2.29
C SER A 42 -9.18 -2.64 1.59
N THR A 43 -8.15 -3.02 0.83
CA THR A 43 -8.14 -4.31 0.14
C THR A 43 -8.13 -5.47 1.17
N PRO A 44 -9.03 -6.47 1.06
CA PRO A 44 -9.07 -7.61 1.98
C PRO A 44 -7.78 -8.42 1.93
N GLU A 45 -7.22 -8.79 3.10
CA GLU A 45 -5.98 -9.58 3.18
C GLU A 45 -6.12 -11.02 2.72
N LYS A 46 -7.34 -11.54 2.71
CA LYS A 46 -7.64 -12.91 2.31
C LYS A 46 -7.35 -13.08 0.82
N GLY A 47 -6.49 -14.03 0.47
CA GLY A 47 -6.10 -14.31 -0.92
C GLY A 47 -4.98 -13.41 -1.48
N LEU A 48 -4.52 -12.39 -0.74
CA LEU A 48 -3.38 -11.58 -1.16
C LEU A 48 -2.05 -12.33 -0.95
N PRO A 49 -1.18 -12.42 -1.97
CA PRO A 49 0.16 -12.95 -1.77
C PRO A 49 0.98 -12.01 -0.88
N LYS A 50 1.98 -12.55 -0.17
CA LYS A 50 2.85 -11.76 0.74
C LYS A 50 3.57 -10.64 -0.02
N LYS A 51 4.16 -10.97 -1.17
CA LYS A 51 4.77 -10.03 -2.12
C LYS A 51 4.17 -10.28 -3.50
N LYS A 52 4.18 -9.26 -4.37
CA LYS A 52 3.83 -9.45 -5.78
C LYS A 52 4.79 -10.51 -6.34
N GLY A 53 4.27 -11.65 -6.79
CA GLY A 53 5.08 -12.67 -7.44
C GLY A 53 5.78 -12.04 -8.64
N LYS A 54 7.10 -12.25 -8.77
CA LYS A 54 7.78 -12.02 -10.04
C LYS A 54 7.22 -13.08 -11.00
N LYS A 55 6.40 -12.64 -11.96
CA LYS A 55 6.25 -13.40 -13.22
C LYS A 55 7.43 -13.03 -14.09
#